data_AF-A0A6B3AFF9-F1
#
_entry.id   AF-A0A6B3AFF9-F1
#
_cell.length_a   1.000
_cell.length_b   1.000
_cell.length_c   1.000
_cell.angle_alpha   90.00
_cell.angle_beta   90.00
_cell.angle_gamma   90.00
#
_symmetry.space_group_name_H-M   'P 1'
#
loop_
_entity.id
_entity.type
_entity.pdbx_description
1 polymer ?
#
loop_
_entity_poly.entity_id
_entity_poly.type
_entity_poly.pdbx_seq_one_letter_code
_entity_poly.pdbx_strand_id
1 'polypeptide(L)'
;MTPTLVRQHLPQAGAAPRVDLHARARDWSEIQERMLVPLYEAVHERLDVGPATRLLGLGCGSGLALLMAASRGAAVTGVDTAADRLRLARERLLPEDREPRGRAEP
;
A
#
# COMPACT_ATOMS: atom_id res chain seq x y z
N MET A 1 -52.45 8.50 -23.27
CA MET A 1 -51.68 8.40 -22.02
C MET A 1 -51.16 6.97 -21.90
N THR A 2 -49.93 6.72 -22.35
CA THR A 2 -49.34 5.36 -22.39
C THR A 2 -48.65 5.07 -21.06
N PRO A 3 -48.93 3.94 -20.38
CA PRO A 3 -48.27 3.67 -19.11
C PRO A 3 -46.82 3.23 -19.38
N THR A 4 -45.86 3.92 -18.76
CA THR A 4 -44.46 3.55 -18.80
C THR A 4 -44.25 2.30 -17.95
N LEU A 5 -43.93 1.17 -18.59
CA LEU A 5 -43.54 -0.05 -17.89
C LEU A 5 -42.19 0.17 -17.19
N VAL A 6 -42.20 0.23 -15.87
CA VAL A 6 -40.98 0.16 -15.05
C VAL A 6 -40.43 -1.26 -15.16
N ARG A 7 -39.35 -1.44 -15.93
CA ARG A 7 -38.54 -2.66 -15.88
C ARG A 7 -37.85 -2.69 -14.52
N GLN A 8 -38.37 -3.50 -13.60
CA GLN A 8 -37.65 -3.87 -12.40
C GLN A 8 -36.42 -4.68 -12.82
N HIS A 9 -35.25 -4.05 -12.76
CA HIS A 9 -33.98 -4.75 -12.93
C HIS A 9 -33.79 -5.62 -11.69
N LEU A 10 -34.14 -6.90 -11.79
CA LEU A 10 -33.74 -7.87 -10.76
C LEU A 10 -32.21 -7.92 -10.77
N PRO A 11 -31.53 -7.84 -9.61
CA PRO A 11 -30.09 -7.99 -9.57
C PRO A 11 -29.76 -9.41 -10.03
N GLN A 12 -29.21 -9.52 -11.23
CA GLN A 12 -28.65 -10.75 -11.74
C GLN A 12 -27.48 -11.09 -10.81
N ALA A 13 -27.68 -12.04 -9.90
CA ALA A 13 -26.61 -12.57 -9.05
C ALA A 13 -25.68 -13.47 -9.88
N GLY A 14 -24.98 -12.86 -10.84
CA GLY A 14 -23.83 -13.49 -11.48
C GLY A 14 -22.72 -13.66 -10.45
N ALA A 15 -21.93 -14.73 -10.59
CA ALA A 15 -20.75 -14.92 -9.76
C ALA A 15 -19.89 -13.65 -9.80
N ALA A 16 -19.54 -13.11 -8.63
CA ALA A 16 -18.70 -11.92 -8.55
C ALA A 16 -17.40 -12.17 -9.34
N PRO A 17 -16.98 -11.24 -10.22
CA PRO A 17 -15.75 -11.41 -10.98
C PRO A 17 -14.58 -11.65 -10.01
N ARG A 18 -13.79 -12.70 -10.28
CA ARG A 18 -12.59 -12.99 -9.51
C ARG A 18 -11.60 -11.85 -9.75
N VAL A 19 -11.36 -11.04 -8.73
CA VAL A 19 -10.41 -9.93 -8.78
C VAL A 19 -9.01 -10.50 -8.63
N ASP A 20 -8.14 -10.22 -9.60
CA ASP A 20 -6.70 -10.43 -9.45
C ASP A 20 -6.14 -9.39 -8.47
N LEU A 21 -5.93 -9.81 -7.23
CA LEU A 21 -5.42 -8.94 -6.16
C LEU A 21 -3.98 -8.51 -6.41
N HIS A 22 -3.19 -9.34 -7.10
CA HIS A 22 -1.81 -9.03 -7.45
C HIS A 22 -1.75 -7.92 -8.50
N ALA A 23 -2.49 -8.08 -9.60
CA ALA A 23 -2.59 -7.05 -10.63
C ALA A 23 -3.12 -5.73 -10.05
N ARG A 24 -4.18 -5.81 -9.22
CA ARG A 24 -4.73 -4.62 -8.55
C ARG A 24 -3.73 -3.96 -7.59
N ALA A 25 -2.94 -4.74 -6.84
CA ALA A 25 -1.90 -4.19 -5.97
C ALA A 25 -0.81 -3.48 -6.77
N ARG A 26 -0.44 -4.04 -7.93
CA ARG A 26 0.51 -3.42 -8.86
C ARG A 26 -0.01 -2.10 -9.41
N ASP A 27 -1.22 -2.09 -9.96
CA ASP A 27 -1.88 -0.89 -10.49
C ASP A 27 -2.00 0.20 -9.41
N TRP A 28 -2.41 -0.18 -8.19
CA TRP A 28 -2.41 0.74 -7.06
C TRP A 28 -1.03 1.35 -6.84
N SER A 29 0.01 0.51 -6.77
CA SER A 29 1.38 0.93 -6.43
C SER A 29 2.05 1.79 -7.53
N GLU A 30 1.67 1.58 -8.79
CA GLU A 30 2.29 2.23 -9.96
C GLU A 30 1.51 3.48 -10.40
N ILE A 31 0.19 3.49 -10.23
CA ILE A 31 -0.68 4.56 -10.72
C ILE A 31 -1.22 5.39 -9.55
N GLN A 32 -1.93 4.76 -8.61
CA GLN A 32 -2.70 5.47 -7.59
C GLN A 32 -1.81 6.03 -6.46
N GLU A 33 -0.95 5.19 -5.89
CA GLU A 33 -0.13 5.53 -4.72
C GLU A 33 0.82 6.70 -5.01
N ARG A 34 1.31 6.83 -6.25
CA ARG A 34 2.21 7.92 -6.67
C ARG A 34 1.57 9.30 -6.59
N MET A 35 0.25 9.39 -6.69
CA MET A 35 -0.46 10.66 -6.51
C MET A 35 -0.34 11.22 -5.09
N LEU A 36 0.05 10.39 -4.11
CA LEU A 36 0.24 10.79 -2.72
C LEU A 36 1.64 11.33 -2.42
N VAL A 37 2.56 11.34 -3.39
CA VAL A 37 3.93 11.85 -3.18
C VAL A 37 3.94 13.26 -2.56
N PRO A 38 3.17 14.26 -3.07
CA PRO A 38 3.21 15.61 -2.50
C PRO A 38 2.72 15.65 -1.04
N LEU A 39 1.74 14.81 -0.70
CA LEU A 39 1.26 14.68 0.68
C LEU A 39 2.34 14.11 1.60
N TYR A 40 3.00 13.04 1.18
CA TYR A 40 4.08 12.43 1.98
C TYR A 40 5.28 13.35 2.13
N GLU A 41 5.67 14.09 1.10
CA GLU A 41 6.72 15.10 1.19
C GLU A 41 6.40 16.15 2.23
N ALA A 42 5.20 16.76 2.14
CA ALA A 42 4.77 17.80 3.07
C ALA A 42 4.68 17.30 4.52
N VAL A 43 4.18 16.08 4.73
CA VAL A 43 4.12 15.47 6.07
C VAL A 43 5.51 15.19 6.61
N HIS A 44 6.39 14.58 5.83
CA HIS A 44 7.74 14.26 6.29
C HIS A 44 8.60 15.50 6.52
N GLU A 45 8.41 16.56 5.73
CA GLU A 45 9.06 17.85 5.96
C GLU A 45 8.56 18.50 7.25
N ARG A 46 7.24 18.55 7.45
CA ARG A 46 6.65 19.15 8.65
C ARG A 46 7.02 18.41 9.94
N LEU A 47 7.27 17.11 9.86
CA LEU A 47 7.68 16.26 10.98
C LEU A 47 9.21 16.16 11.13
N ASP A 48 9.98 16.84 10.27
CA ASP A 48 11.45 16.76 10.23
C ASP A 48 11.97 15.31 10.22
N VAL A 49 11.38 14.49 9.33
CA VAL A 49 11.75 13.08 9.21
C VAL A 49 13.17 12.97 8.65
N GLY A 50 14.05 12.33 9.42
CA GLY A 50 15.46 12.17 9.10
C GLY A 50 16.14 11.05 9.88
N PRO A 51 17.49 11.05 10.00
CA PRO A 51 18.26 9.98 10.62
C PRO A 51 17.93 9.66 12.09
N ALA A 52 17.40 10.64 12.83
CA ALA A 52 16.98 10.46 14.21
C ALA A 52 15.57 9.85 14.35
N THR A 53 14.82 9.73 13.25
CA THR A 53 13.43 9.30 13.26
C THR A 53 13.31 7.78 13.20
N ARG A 54 12.46 7.22 14.07
CA ARG A 54 11.98 5.84 14.00
C ARG A 54 10.49 5.87 13.65
N LEU A 55 10.14 5.44 12.43
CA LEU A 55 8.79 5.57 11.89
C LEU A 55 8.10 4.21 11.76
N LEU A 56 6.90 4.09 12.35
CA LEU A 56 6.01 2.95 12.19
C LEU A 56 4.84 3.32 11.27
N GLY A 57 4.77 2.69 10.08
CA GLY A 57 3.65 2.83 9.15
C GLY A 57 2.58 1.78 9.40
N LEU A 58 1.38 2.21 9.78
CA LEU A 58 0.20 1.36 9.91
C LEU A 58 -0.64 1.45 8.63
N GLY A 59 -0.95 0.30 8.02
CA GLY A 59 -1.56 0.28 6.68
C GLY A 59 -0.57 0.83 5.64
N CYS A 60 0.67 0.36 5.67
CA CYS A 60 1.75 0.94 4.86
C CYS A 60 1.59 0.75 3.34
N GLY A 61 0.59 0.00 2.89
CA GLY A 61 0.31 -0.25 1.49
C GLY A 61 1.49 -0.92 0.80
N SER A 62 1.84 -0.41 -0.39
CA SER A 62 3.04 -0.83 -1.14
C SER A 62 4.29 -0.05 -0.74
N GLY A 63 4.25 0.64 0.40
CA GLY A 63 5.43 1.13 1.11
C GLY A 63 6.00 2.46 0.61
N LEU A 64 5.30 3.22 -0.25
CA LEU A 64 5.84 4.46 -0.82
C LEU A 64 6.25 5.47 0.25
N ALA A 65 5.38 5.73 1.24
CA ALA A 65 5.70 6.65 2.32
C ALA A 65 6.94 6.20 3.12
N LEU A 66 7.04 4.89 3.40
CA LEU A 66 8.17 4.33 4.13
C LEU A 66 9.47 4.42 3.32
N LEU A 67 9.40 4.21 2.00
CA LEU A 67 10.56 4.35 1.12
C LEU A 67 11.07 5.80 1.12
N MET A 68 10.17 6.77 1.07
CA MET A 68 10.51 8.19 1.13
C MET A 68 11.05 8.61 2.50
N ALA A 69 10.55 8.03 3.59
CA ALA A 69 11.12 8.26 4.92
C ALA A 69 12.52 7.62 5.04
N ALA A 70 12.69 6.41 4.54
CA ALA A 70 13.97 5.69 4.55
C ALA A 70 15.03 6.40 3.69
N SER A 71 14.65 6.99 2.53
CA SER A 71 15.58 7.77 1.71
C SER A 71 16.05 9.06 2.38
N ARG A 72 15.31 9.57 3.38
CA ARG A 72 15.71 10.66 4.28
C ARG A 72 16.56 10.18 5.46
N GLY A 73 16.85 8.89 5.55
CA GLY A 73 17.67 8.27 6.60
C GLY A 73 16.88 7.74 7.81
N ALA A 74 15.54 7.81 7.80
CA ALA A 74 14.75 7.31 8.91
C ALA A 74 14.78 5.78 9.00
N ALA A 75 14.76 5.25 10.22
CA ALA A 75 14.55 3.83 10.46
C ALA A 75 13.04 3.52 10.38
N VAL A 76 12.64 2.70 9.41
CA VAL A 76 11.23 2.43 9.13
C VAL A 76 10.80 1.02 9.49
N THR A 77 9.54 0.86 9.89
CA THR A 77 8.85 -0.42 10.01
C THR A 77 7.44 -0.27 9.48
N GLY A 78 6.99 -1.22 8.66
CA GLY A 78 5.68 -1.19 8.03
C GLY A 78 4.83 -2.41 8.38
N VAL A 79 3.54 -2.18 8.58
CA VAL A 79 2.53 -3.24 8.75
C VAL A 79 1.36 -2.94 7.82
N ASP A 80 0.92 -3.95 7.07
CA ASP A 80 -0.30 -3.90 6.26
C ASP A 80 -0.97 -5.27 6.27
N THR A 81 -2.28 -5.31 6.13
CA THR A 81 -3.06 -6.56 6.07
C THR A 81 -3.17 -7.11 4.65
N ALA A 82 -2.94 -6.30 3.62
CA ALA A 82 -2.97 -6.71 2.22
C ALA A 82 -1.63 -7.33 1.81
N ALA A 83 -1.55 -8.66 1.81
CA ALA A 83 -0.35 -9.42 1.51
C ALA A 83 0.31 -9.04 0.16
N ASP A 84 -0.48 -8.82 -0.89
CA ASP A 84 0.02 -8.45 -2.22
C ASP A 84 0.71 -7.09 -2.24
N ARG A 85 0.18 -6.10 -1.52
CA ARG A 85 0.82 -4.79 -1.37
C ARG A 85 2.06 -4.88 -0.49
N LEU A 86 2.00 -5.67 0.58
CA LEU A 86 3.15 -5.88 1.47
C LEU A 86 4.31 -6.57 0.75
N ARG A 87 4.04 -7.48 -0.21
CA ARG A 87 5.06 -8.07 -1.09
C ARG A 87 5.79 -6.98 -1.90
N LEU A 88 5.04 -6.09 -2.56
CA LEU A 88 5.63 -4.95 -3.29
C LEU A 88 6.41 -4.01 -2.36
N ALA A 89 5.92 -3.78 -1.14
CA ALA A 89 6.63 -2.97 -0.15
C ALA A 89 7.97 -3.60 0.24
N ARG A 90 8.03 -4.93 0.41
CA ARG A 90 9.28 -5.65 0.70
C ARG A 90 10.26 -5.55 -0.46
N GLU A 91 9.81 -5.76 -1.69
CA GLU A 91 10.63 -5.61 -2.90
C GLU A 91 11.26 -4.21 -3.01
N ARG A 92 10.54 -3.16 -2.57
CA ARG A 92 11.03 -1.77 -2.59
C ARG A 92 12.00 -1.42 -1.45
N LEU A 93 11.82 -2.03 -0.27
CA LEU A 93 12.46 -1.59 0.98
C LEU A 93 13.56 -2.52 1.48
N LEU A 94 13.56 -3.78 1.06
CA LEU A 94 14.55 -4.75 1.49
C LEU A 94 15.53 -5.00 0.34
N PRO A 95 16.85 -4.98 0.60
CA PRO A 95 17.81 -5.48 -0.38
C PRO A 95 17.53 -6.96 -0.63
N GLU A 96 17.80 -7.44 -1.85
CA GLU A 96 17.51 -8.82 -2.28
C GLU A 96 18.17 -9.88 -1.37
N ASP A 97 19.25 -9.51 -0.66
CA ASP A 97 20.10 -10.44 0.09
C ASP A 97 19.82 -10.50 1.61
N ARG A 98 18.69 -9.97 2.09
CA ARG A 98 18.40 -10.02 3.54
C ARG A 98 17.89 -11.41 3.95
N GLU A 99 18.82 -12.30 4.26
CA GLU A 99 18.55 -13.52 5.04
C GLU A 99 17.65 -13.19 6.25
N PRO A 100 16.58 -13.96 6.50
CA PRO A 100 15.68 -13.69 7.61
C PRO A 100 16.49 -13.78 8.90
N ARG A 101 16.59 -12.64 9.62
CA ARG A 101 17.21 -12.62 10.95
C ARG A 101 16.51 -13.68 11.80
N GLY A 102 17.25 -14.76 12.08
CA GLY A 102 16.80 -15.85 12.92
C GLY A 102 16.20 -15.28 14.21
N ARG A 103 15.01 -15.75 14.54
CA ARG A 103 14.33 -15.40 15.78
C ARG A 103 15.29 -15.75 16.92
N ALA A 104 15.85 -14.74 17.60
CA ALA A 104 16.57 -14.98 18.83
C ALA A 104 15.53 -15.45 19.85
N GLU A 105 15.51 -16.75 20.11
CA GLU A 105 14.79 -17.30 21.25
C GLU A 105 15.58 -17.02 22.55
N PRO A 106 14.87 -16.82 23.67
CA PRO A 106 15.44 -16.41 24.95
C PRO A 106 16.31 -17.48 25.62
#